data_AF-A0A6G3RBT1-F1
#
_entry.id   AF-A0A6G3RBT1-F1
#
_cell.length_a   1.000
_cell.length_b   1.000
_cell.length_c   1.000
_cell.angle_alpha   90.00
_cell.angle_beta   90.00
_cell.angle_gamma   90.00
#
_symmetry.space_group_name_H-M   'P 1'
#
loop_
_entity.id
_entity.type
_entity.pdbx_description
1 polymer ?
#
loop_
_entity_poly.entity_id
_entity_poly.type
_entity_poly.pdbx_seq_one_letter_code
_entity_poly.pdbx_strand_id
1 'polypeptide(L)'
;MTRLLITAAGSYGDVAPYTGLGAGLRAAGYDVALASHRSFAPLVEAAGLRFRELPDSPATGRRAGSRTELMRSASTFVQGLGGGLVDAAVRGADLLLLSATTAPLGWQLAEAMRIPAVGAYLQPTHPTRAFAPVVGGTRSLGRIGNRALGAFSLRMVDDVYADAVRDLRARLSLPAAAPGRVRARQERARWPVLHGFSPAVVPRPADWRPGLEVVGNWWPHHDPADRLPPELDDFLSAGPPPVFIGFGSMAGGEGDGERLSEIAVSALRTAGLRGVLQSGRAGLAASGDDVLTIGEVPHALLFPRVAAV
;
A
#
# COMPACT_ATOMS: atom_id res chain seq x y z
N MET A 1 -0.11 -0.43 28.86
CA MET A 1 -0.61 -0.94 27.57
C MET A 1 0.48 -0.71 26.55
N THR A 2 0.89 -1.74 25.79
CA THR A 2 2.01 -1.63 24.83
C THR A 2 1.58 -0.80 23.62
N ARG A 3 2.36 0.22 23.27
CA ARG A 3 2.08 1.18 22.20
C ARG A 3 2.69 0.73 20.88
N LEU A 4 1.88 0.61 19.85
CA LEU A 4 2.31 0.24 18.51
C LEU A 4 2.14 1.43 17.57
N LEU A 5 3.16 1.70 16.76
CA LEU A 5 3.07 2.69 15.69
C LEU A 5 3.22 1.99 14.34
N ILE A 6 2.15 2.02 13.55
CA ILE A 6 2.16 1.59 12.15
C ILE A 6 2.51 2.80 11.29
N THR A 7 3.45 2.68 10.37
CA THR A 7 3.81 3.76 9.44
C THR A 7 3.56 3.31 8.02
N ALA A 8 2.72 4.04 7.30
CA ALA A 8 2.33 3.71 5.93
C ALA A 8 2.23 5.00 5.11
N ALA A 9 2.80 5.00 3.91
CA ALA A 9 2.79 6.17 3.04
C ALA A 9 2.69 5.70 1.58
N GLY A 10 1.75 6.28 0.84
CA GLY A 10 1.48 5.92 -0.55
C GLY A 10 0.04 6.22 -0.95
N SER A 11 -0.48 5.40 -1.85
CA SER A 11 -1.87 5.43 -2.32
C SER A 11 -2.83 4.75 -1.32
N TYR A 12 -4.12 4.69 -1.67
CA TYR A 12 -5.13 4.00 -0.85
C TYR A 12 -4.73 2.56 -0.53
N GLY A 13 -4.25 1.81 -1.53
CA GLY A 13 -3.81 0.41 -1.34
C GLY A 13 -2.59 0.26 -0.43
N ASP A 14 -1.80 1.33 -0.24
CA ASP A 14 -0.65 1.35 0.64
C ASP A 14 -1.00 1.71 2.08
N VAL A 15 -2.25 2.12 2.36
CA VAL A 15 -2.67 2.62 3.69
C VAL A 15 -3.86 1.84 4.23
N ALA A 16 -4.90 1.63 3.42
CA ALA A 16 -6.15 1.01 3.87
C ALA A 16 -5.97 -0.37 4.52
N PRO A 17 -5.12 -1.29 4.01
CA PRO A 17 -4.89 -2.59 4.67
C PRO A 17 -4.41 -2.48 6.13
N TYR A 18 -3.67 -1.42 6.46
CA TYR A 18 -3.14 -1.22 7.81
C TYR A 18 -4.22 -0.77 8.81
N THR A 19 -5.38 -0.27 8.35
CA THR A 19 -6.48 0.04 9.26
C THR A 19 -7.10 -1.24 9.84
N GLY A 20 -7.25 -2.29 9.02
CA GLY A 20 -7.71 -3.59 9.49
C GLY A 20 -6.69 -4.30 10.37
N LEU A 21 -5.40 -4.27 9.99
CA LEU A 21 -4.32 -4.76 10.85
C LEU A 21 -4.32 -4.04 12.21
N GLY A 22 -4.41 -2.71 12.19
CA GLY A 22 -4.44 -1.90 13.40
C GLY A 22 -5.66 -2.17 14.27
N ALA A 23 -6.84 -2.33 13.67
CA ALA A 23 -8.07 -2.68 14.40
C ALA A 23 -7.94 -4.05 15.09
N GLY A 24 -7.39 -5.05 14.40
CA GLY A 24 -7.11 -6.36 14.99
C GLY A 24 -6.12 -6.30 16.16
N LEU A 25 -5.03 -5.52 16.03
CA LEU A 25 -4.08 -5.30 17.10
C LEU A 25 -4.72 -4.57 18.30
N ARG A 26 -5.57 -3.57 18.05
CA ARG A 26 -6.32 -2.88 19.10
C ARG A 26 -7.26 -3.83 19.82
N ALA A 27 -7.99 -4.69 19.10
CA ALA A 27 -8.85 -5.72 19.68
C ALA A 27 -8.05 -6.73 20.54
N ALA A 28 -6.79 -6.97 20.21
CA ALA A 28 -5.86 -7.76 21.02
C ALA A 28 -5.28 -7.02 22.25
N GLY A 29 -5.71 -5.78 22.53
CA GLY A 29 -5.33 -5.02 23.73
C GLY A 29 -4.11 -4.10 23.56
N TYR A 30 -3.65 -3.85 22.34
CA TYR A 30 -2.56 -2.92 22.07
C TYR A 30 -3.06 -1.47 21.90
N ASP A 31 -2.21 -0.51 22.25
CA ASP A 31 -2.48 0.91 22.02
C ASP A 31 -1.92 1.35 20.66
N VAL A 32 -2.76 1.34 19.61
CA VAL A 32 -2.32 1.45 18.22
C VAL A 32 -2.48 2.87 17.67
N ALA A 33 -1.45 3.36 17.01
CA ALA A 33 -1.51 4.55 16.16
C ALA A 33 -1.07 4.21 14.73
N LEU A 34 -1.67 4.87 13.74
CA LEU A 34 -1.29 4.76 12.34
C LEU A 34 -0.83 6.12 11.83
N ALA A 35 0.39 6.17 11.30
CA ALA A 35 0.97 7.34 10.67
C ALA A 35 0.84 7.26 9.15
N SER A 36 0.18 8.25 8.55
CA SER A 36 -0.05 8.35 7.09
C SER A 36 -0.41 9.79 6.68
N HIS A 37 -0.70 9.99 5.39
CA HIS A 37 -1.13 11.27 4.82
C HIS A 37 -2.44 11.75 5.46
N ARG A 38 -2.60 13.07 5.56
CA ARG A 38 -3.76 13.68 6.23
C ARG A 38 -5.10 13.28 5.62
N SER A 39 -5.14 13.03 4.31
CA SER A 39 -6.33 12.55 3.60
C SER A 39 -6.86 11.20 4.12
N PHE A 40 -6.02 10.39 4.76
CA PHE A 40 -6.41 9.10 5.35
C PHE A 40 -6.82 9.19 6.82
N ALA A 41 -6.78 10.36 7.45
CA ALA A 41 -7.18 10.51 8.85
C ALA A 41 -8.60 9.96 9.13
N PRO A 42 -9.63 10.25 8.31
CA PRO A 42 -10.97 9.69 8.54
C PRO A 42 -11.00 8.16 8.49
N LEU A 43 -10.26 7.55 7.55
CA LEU A 43 -10.18 6.09 7.40
C LEU A 43 -9.50 5.43 8.62
N VAL A 44 -8.47 6.07 9.16
CA VAL A 44 -7.75 5.59 10.35
C VAL A 44 -8.61 5.72 11.61
N GLU A 45 -9.29 6.85 11.76
CA GLU A 45 -10.16 7.13 12.90
C GLU A 45 -11.41 6.26 12.91
N ALA A 46 -11.97 5.94 11.73
CA ALA A 46 -13.08 4.98 11.60
C ALA A 46 -12.71 3.58 12.13
N ALA A 47 -11.44 3.16 11.98
CA ALA A 47 -10.92 1.94 12.59
C ALA A 47 -10.67 2.05 14.11
N GLY A 48 -10.97 3.21 14.70
CA GLY A 48 -10.72 3.57 16.08
C GLY A 48 -9.24 3.56 16.46
N LEU A 49 -8.38 3.90 15.49
CA LEU A 49 -6.94 4.05 15.69
C LEU A 49 -6.60 5.53 15.85
N ARG A 50 -5.51 5.83 16.58
CA ARG A 50 -5.02 7.21 16.65
C ARG A 50 -4.27 7.57 15.37
N PHE A 51 -4.68 8.64 14.72
CA PHE A 51 -3.99 9.17 13.56
C PHE A 51 -2.72 9.96 13.95
N ARG A 52 -1.66 9.80 13.15
CA ARG A 52 -0.46 10.64 13.19
C ARG A 52 -0.11 11.07 11.77
N GLU A 53 0.16 12.35 11.57
CA GLU A 53 0.36 12.88 10.22
C GLU A 53 1.77 12.55 9.71
N LEU A 54 1.84 12.13 8.45
CA LEU A 54 3.05 12.11 7.62
C LEU A 54 2.89 13.12 6.48
N PRO A 55 4.00 13.65 5.95
CA PRO A 55 3.98 14.53 4.78
C PRO A 55 3.31 13.86 3.59
N ASP A 56 2.44 14.62 2.92
CA ASP A 56 1.72 14.15 1.75
C ASP A 56 2.68 13.60 0.68
N SER A 57 2.24 12.52 0.01
CA SER A 57 2.91 12.07 -1.20
C SER A 57 2.69 13.09 -2.32
N PRO A 58 3.71 13.40 -3.14
CA PRO A 58 3.45 14.09 -4.39
C PRO A 58 2.40 13.32 -5.17
N ALA A 59 1.44 14.04 -5.74
CA ALA A 59 0.31 13.46 -6.46
C ALA A 59 0.80 12.42 -7.48
N THR A 60 0.46 11.16 -7.26
CA THR A 60 0.65 10.05 -8.18
C THR A 60 -0.27 10.24 -9.40
N GLY A 61 0.04 11.20 -10.27
CA GLY A 61 -0.87 11.56 -11.36
C GLY A 61 -0.38 12.64 -12.30
N ARG A 62 0.71 13.36 -11.98
CA ARG A 62 1.39 14.16 -13.00
C ARG A 62 1.95 13.20 -14.05
N ARG A 63 1.58 13.45 -15.31
CA ARG A 63 2.06 12.85 -16.57
C ARG A 63 3.39 12.13 -16.36
N ALA A 64 3.52 10.89 -16.84
CA ALA A 64 4.78 10.15 -16.85
C ALA A 64 5.90 11.05 -17.37
N GLY A 65 6.58 11.71 -16.43
CA GLY A 65 7.72 12.55 -16.70
C GLY A 65 8.85 11.66 -17.19
N SER A 66 9.94 12.25 -17.63
CA SER A 66 11.14 11.46 -17.84
C SER A 66 11.45 10.63 -16.58
N ARG A 67 12.08 9.46 -16.72
CA ARG A 67 12.51 8.63 -15.58
C ARG A 67 13.22 9.47 -14.50
N THR A 68 13.97 10.49 -14.93
CA THR A 68 14.65 11.46 -14.08
C THR A 68 13.70 12.30 -13.21
N GLU A 69 12.58 12.76 -13.75
CA GLU A 69 11.58 13.54 -13.01
C GLU A 69 10.85 12.69 -11.97
N LEU A 70 10.52 11.44 -12.32
CA LEU A 70 9.94 10.49 -11.39
C LEU A 70 10.89 10.22 -10.21
N MET A 71 12.18 9.97 -10.51
CA MET A 71 13.19 9.78 -9.47
C MET A 71 13.36 11.03 -8.60
N ARG A 72 13.39 12.23 -9.19
CA ARG A 72 13.47 13.50 -8.44
C ARG A 72 12.27 13.68 -7.51
N SER A 73 11.05 13.44 -8.00
CA SER A 73 9.83 13.51 -7.20
C SER A 73 9.84 12.51 -6.05
N ALA A 74 10.23 11.27 -6.32
CA ALA A 74 10.39 10.23 -5.31
C ALA A 74 11.42 10.62 -4.25
N SER A 75 12.58 11.17 -4.65
CA SER A 75 13.60 11.65 -3.72
C SER A 75 13.09 12.80 -2.84
N THR A 76 12.40 13.80 -3.41
CA THR A 76 11.82 14.90 -2.61
C THR A 76 10.80 14.38 -1.60
N PHE A 77 9.95 13.44 -1.99
CA PHE A 77 9.00 12.80 -1.09
C PHE A 77 9.69 12.06 0.06
N VAL A 78 10.67 11.21 -0.27
CA VAL A 78 11.45 10.44 0.69
C VAL A 78 12.20 11.34 1.67
N GLN A 79 12.70 12.50 1.21
CA GLN A 79 13.32 13.50 2.06
C GLN A 79 12.36 14.10 3.09
N GLY A 80 11.13 14.41 2.68
CA GLY A 80 10.09 14.88 3.62
C GLY A 80 9.71 13.82 4.65
N LEU A 81 9.59 12.55 4.23
CA LEU A 81 9.19 11.44 5.09
C LEU A 81 10.06 11.26 6.33
N GLY A 82 11.37 11.53 6.24
CA GLY A 82 12.29 11.38 7.36
C GLY A 82 11.89 12.23 8.58
N GLY A 83 11.58 13.51 8.34
CA GLY A 83 11.10 14.41 9.39
C GLY A 83 9.72 13.99 9.92
N GLY A 84 8.80 13.68 8.99
CA GLY A 84 7.45 13.22 9.34
C GLY A 84 7.42 11.99 10.24
N LEU A 85 8.32 11.02 10.00
CA LEU A 85 8.42 9.83 10.84
C LEU A 85 8.91 10.16 12.26
N VAL A 86 9.83 11.11 12.41
CA VAL A 86 10.26 11.60 13.73
C VAL A 86 9.08 12.23 14.45
N ASP A 87 8.39 13.17 13.79
CA ASP A 87 7.22 13.87 14.35
C ASP A 87 6.11 12.90 14.76
N ALA A 88 5.82 11.93 13.90
CA ALA A 88 4.86 10.86 14.18
C ALA A 88 5.30 9.98 15.36
N ALA A 89 6.60 9.84 15.65
CA ALA A 89 7.09 9.06 16.78
C ALA A 89 7.30 9.86 18.08
N VAL A 90 7.17 11.19 18.09
CA VAL A 90 7.36 12.06 19.28
C VAL A 90 6.52 11.61 20.48
N ARG A 91 5.30 11.11 20.23
CA ARG A 91 4.40 10.58 21.28
C ARG A 91 4.81 9.19 21.81
N GLY A 92 5.95 8.68 21.36
CA GLY A 92 6.49 7.37 21.70
C GLY A 92 5.76 6.20 21.03
N ALA A 93 6.46 5.07 21.01
CA ALA A 93 6.01 3.75 20.63
C ALA A 93 6.93 2.71 21.29
N ASP A 94 6.42 1.51 21.54
CA ASP A 94 7.20 0.40 22.08
C ASP A 94 7.59 -0.60 20.96
N LEU A 95 6.94 -0.51 19.79
CA LEU A 95 7.27 -1.25 18.57
C LEU A 95 6.82 -0.48 17.32
N LEU A 96 7.62 -0.51 16.25
CA LEU A 96 7.26 0.03 14.94
C LEU A 96 6.86 -1.06 13.95
N LEU A 97 5.75 -0.85 13.24
CA LEU A 97 5.29 -1.67 12.10
C LEU A 97 5.47 -0.84 10.83
N LEU A 98 6.43 -1.22 9.99
CA LEU A 98 6.92 -0.38 8.90
C LEU A 98 6.46 -0.92 7.54
N SER A 99 5.68 -0.13 6.79
CA SER A 99 5.38 -0.43 5.39
C SER A 99 6.66 -0.48 4.54
N ALA A 100 6.59 -1.11 3.37
CA ALA A 100 7.73 -1.15 2.43
C ALA A 100 8.28 0.24 2.09
N THR A 101 7.41 1.25 2.00
CA THR A 101 7.80 2.66 1.74
C THR A 101 8.49 3.31 2.94
N THR A 102 8.03 3.04 4.16
CA THR A 102 8.55 3.72 5.36
C THR A 102 9.72 2.97 6.01
N ALA A 103 9.87 1.68 5.74
CA ALA A 103 10.88 0.78 6.29
C ALA A 103 12.33 1.29 6.24
N PRO A 104 12.85 1.83 5.12
CA PRO A 104 14.25 2.26 5.05
C PRO A 104 14.60 3.35 6.07
N LEU A 105 13.66 4.27 6.33
CA LEU A 105 13.79 5.37 7.28
C LEU A 105 13.38 4.95 8.70
N GLY A 106 12.25 4.24 8.82
CA GLY A 106 11.69 3.79 10.10
C GLY A 106 12.63 2.84 10.86
N TRP A 107 13.47 2.07 10.16
CA TRP A 107 14.51 1.27 10.80
C TRP A 107 15.55 2.13 11.54
N GLN A 108 15.93 3.28 10.97
CA GLN A 108 16.86 4.22 11.62
C GLN A 108 16.21 4.84 12.87
N LEU A 109 14.91 5.16 12.77
CA LEU A 109 14.13 5.67 13.87
C LEU A 109 14.02 4.65 15.02
N ALA A 110 13.76 3.38 14.71
CA ALA A 110 13.77 2.30 15.69
C ALA A 110 15.13 2.15 16.39
N GLU A 111 16.24 2.25 15.64
CA GLU A 111 17.60 2.25 16.20
C GLU A 111 17.81 3.40 17.20
N ALA A 112 17.41 4.63 16.84
CA ALA A 112 17.54 5.79 17.70
C ALA A 112 16.67 5.68 18.97
N MET A 113 15.44 5.19 18.82
CA MET A 113 14.51 4.98 19.92
C MET A 113 14.85 3.75 20.78
N ARG A 114 15.73 2.87 20.31
CA ARG A 114 16.08 1.58 20.92
C ARG A 114 14.86 0.67 21.15
N ILE A 115 13.96 0.62 20.17
CA ILE A 115 12.77 -0.23 20.17
C ILE A 115 12.79 -1.22 19.01
N PRO A 116 12.10 -2.37 19.10
CA PRO A 116 11.95 -3.28 17.99
C PRO A 116 11.17 -2.65 16.82
N ALA A 117 11.50 -3.09 15.61
CA ALA A 117 10.72 -2.82 14.41
C ALA A 117 10.39 -4.14 13.70
N VAL A 118 9.28 -4.17 12.99
CA VAL A 118 8.84 -5.26 12.13
C VAL A 118 8.45 -4.68 10.78
N GLY A 119 8.94 -5.27 9.68
CA GLY A 119 8.46 -4.92 8.35
C GLY A 119 7.06 -5.50 8.16
N ALA A 120 6.12 -4.68 7.70
CA ALA A 120 4.74 -5.08 7.44
C ALA A 120 4.45 -4.79 5.97
N TYR A 121 4.69 -5.73 5.07
CA TYR A 121 4.75 -5.47 3.62
C TYR A 121 3.50 -6.00 2.91
N LEU A 122 2.96 -5.24 1.97
CA LEU A 122 1.80 -5.65 1.17
C LEU A 122 2.18 -6.28 -0.18
N GLN A 123 3.48 -6.38 -0.46
CA GLN A 123 4.02 -6.86 -1.73
C GLN A 123 5.30 -7.65 -1.51
N PRO A 124 5.61 -8.66 -2.35
CA PRO A 124 6.82 -9.47 -2.22
C PRO A 124 8.05 -8.74 -2.79
N THR A 125 8.54 -7.74 -2.08
CA THR A 125 9.66 -6.88 -2.54
C THR A 125 11.05 -7.50 -2.33
N HIS A 126 11.14 -8.61 -1.58
CA HIS A 126 12.40 -9.31 -1.34
C HIS A 126 12.82 -10.15 -2.57
N PRO A 127 14.10 -10.10 -2.99
CA PRO A 127 14.58 -10.85 -4.13
C PRO A 127 14.35 -12.35 -3.98
N THR A 128 13.88 -12.96 -5.05
CA THR A 128 13.66 -14.40 -5.12
C THR A 128 13.89 -14.91 -6.54
N ARG A 129 14.15 -16.20 -6.67
CA ARG A 129 14.17 -16.92 -7.93
C ARG A 129 12.75 -17.20 -8.48
N ALA A 130 11.72 -17.14 -7.64
CA ALA A 130 10.37 -17.61 -7.98
C ALA A 130 9.64 -16.73 -9.00
N PHE A 131 9.78 -15.40 -8.91
CA PHE A 131 9.07 -14.44 -9.76
C PHE A 131 9.90 -13.17 -10.00
N ALA A 132 9.52 -12.40 -11.03
CA ALA A 132 10.13 -11.11 -11.32
C ALA A 132 9.86 -10.09 -10.20
N PRO A 133 10.79 -9.16 -9.92
CA PRO A 133 10.58 -8.12 -8.93
C PRO A 133 9.48 -7.15 -9.37
N VAL A 134 8.71 -6.65 -8.41
CA VAL A 134 7.57 -5.74 -8.63
C VAL A 134 7.94 -4.51 -9.48
N VAL A 135 9.14 -3.97 -9.29
CA VAL A 135 9.64 -2.77 -9.99
C VAL A 135 10.12 -3.07 -11.42
N GLY A 136 10.38 -4.34 -11.77
CA GLY A 136 10.90 -4.77 -13.07
C GLY A 136 9.83 -5.20 -14.08
N GLY A 137 8.55 -5.12 -13.71
CA GLY A 137 7.43 -5.63 -14.50
C GLY A 137 7.17 -7.13 -14.30
N THR A 138 6.21 -7.67 -15.06
CA THR A 138 5.70 -9.04 -14.90
C THR A 138 6.49 -10.10 -15.68
N ARG A 139 7.43 -9.69 -16.55
CA ARG A 139 8.21 -10.62 -17.37
C ARG A 139 9.31 -11.28 -16.55
N SER A 140 9.22 -12.60 -16.39
CA SER A 140 10.28 -13.38 -15.75
C SER A 140 11.50 -13.52 -16.66
N LEU A 141 12.69 -13.32 -16.09
CA LEU A 141 13.99 -13.56 -16.74
C LEU A 141 14.59 -14.91 -16.32
N GLY A 142 13.73 -15.85 -15.89
CA GLY A 142 14.14 -17.11 -15.29
C GLY A 142 14.68 -16.95 -13.86
N ARG A 143 14.97 -18.08 -13.21
CA ARG A 143 15.29 -18.15 -11.77
C ARG A 143 16.44 -17.22 -11.35
N ILE A 144 17.56 -17.25 -12.08
CA ILE A 144 18.75 -16.46 -11.75
C ILE A 144 18.52 -14.99 -12.09
N GLY A 145 17.93 -14.71 -13.26
CA GLY A 145 17.62 -13.36 -13.71
C GLY A 145 16.64 -12.63 -12.78
N ASN A 146 15.60 -13.31 -12.31
CA ASN A 146 14.64 -12.78 -11.33
C ASN A 146 15.34 -12.31 -10.04
N ARG A 147 16.19 -13.17 -9.46
CA ARG A 147 16.90 -12.84 -8.22
C ARG A 147 17.91 -11.71 -8.41
N ALA A 148 18.64 -11.72 -9.53
CA ALA A 148 19.61 -10.67 -9.85
C ALA A 148 18.90 -9.31 -10.06
N LEU A 149 17.81 -9.29 -10.81
CA LEU A 149 17.01 -8.10 -11.04
C LEU A 149 16.41 -7.58 -9.73
N GLY A 150 15.90 -8.46 -8.86
CA GLY A 150 15.40 -8.05 -7.54
C GLY A 150 16.48 -7.45 -6.65
N ALA A 151 17.68 -8.04 -6.63
CA ALA A 151 18.82 -7.48 -5.89
C ALA A 151 19.24 -6.10 -6.43
N PHE A 152 19.19 -5.92 -7.75
CA PHE A 152 19.41 -4.63 -8.38
C PHE A 152 18.31 -3.61 -8.03
N SER A 153 17.03 -4.00 -8.08
CA SER A 153 15.91 -3.13 -7.67
C SER A 153 16.07 -2.65 -6.23
N LEU A 154 16.49 -3.54 -5.32
CA LEU A 154 16.79 -3.17 -3.95
C LEU A 154 17.89 -2.11 -3.84
N ARG A 155 18.98 -2.23 -4.62
CA ARG A 155 20.04 -1.22 -4.63
C ARG A 155 19.54 0.13 -5.14
N MET A 156 18.70 0.14 -6.17
CA MET A 156 18.08 1.39 -6.62
C MET A 156 17.23 2.05 -5.52
N VAL A 157 16.50 1.24 -4.73
CA VAL A 157 15.77 1.77 -3.57
C VAL A 157 16.74 2.33 -2.53
N ASP A 158 17.86 1.67 -2.23
CA ASP A 158 18.87 2.24 -1.32
C ASP A 158 19.36 3.62 -1.79
N ASP A 159 19.66 3.75 -3.07
CA ASP A 159 20.18 5.00 -3.65
C ASP A 159 19.14 6.12 -3.56
N VAL A 160 17.85 5.82 -3.81
CA VAL A 160 16.75 6.80 -3.67
C VAL A 160 16.62 7.30 -2.21
N TYR A 161 16.88 6.43 -1.24
CA TYR A 161 16.76 6.75 0.18
C TYR A 161 18.07 7.22 0.83
N ALA A 162 19.19 7.17 0.12
CA ALA A 162 20.53 7.35 0.70
C ALA A 162 20.69 8.69 1.42
N ASP A 163 20.28 9.78 0.76
CA ASP A 163 20.39 11.13 1.32
C ASP A 163 19.45 11.31 2.53
N ALA A 164 18.20 10.86 2.43
CA ALA A 164 17.24 10.96 3.52
C ALA A 164 17.66 10.12 4.74
N VAL A 165 18.25 8.93 4.52
CA VAL A 165 18.82 8.11 5.59
C VAL A 165 19.99 8.83 6.25
N ARG A 166 20.90 9.42 5.48
CA ARG A 166 22.04 10.19 6.03
C ARG A 166 21.54 11.35 6.89
N ASP A 167 20.61 12.14 6.37
CA ASP A 167 20.11 13.35 7.03
C ASP A 167 19.29 12.97 8.28
N LEU A 168 18.48 11.92 8.21
CA LEU A 168 17.76 11.38 9.36
C LEU A 168 18.71 10.86 10.44
N ARG A 169 19.76 10.11 10.07
CA ARG A 169 20.76 9.63 11.05
C ARG A 169 21.49 10.79 11.72
N ALA A 170 21.83 11.84 10.99
CA ALA A 170 22.41 13.05 11.57
C ALA A 170 21.45 13.73 12.57
N ARG A 171 20.17 13.90 12.19
CA ARG A 171 19.13 14.46 13.07
C ARG A 171 18.94 13.62 14.35
N LEU A 172 19.02 12.30 14.23
CA LEU A 172 18.89 11.36 15.35
C LEU A 172 20.18 11.12 16.11
N SER A 173 21.27 11.83 15.79
CA SER A 173 22.59 11.65 16.40
C SER A 173 23.12 10.20 16.32
N LEU A 174 22.77 9.50 15.24
CA LEU A 174 23.28 8.16 14.92
C LEU A 174 24.56 8.26 14.08
N PRO A 175 25.52 7.32 14.24
CA PRO A 175 26.73 7.29 13.42
C PRO A 175 26.41 7.22 11.93
N ALA A 176 27.17 7.91 11.08
CA ALA A 176 26.97 7.80 9.63
C ALA A 176 27.12 6.34 9.15
N ALA A 177 26.23 5.92 8.25
CA ALA A 177 26.25 4.57 7.69
C ALA A 177 25.89 4.61 6.20
N ALA A 178 26.69 3.94 5.37
CA ALA A 178 26.34 3.75 3.96
C ALA A 178 25.11 2.84 3.82
N PRO A 179 24.22 3.04 2.82
CA PRO A 179 23.00 2.25 2.64
C PRO A 179 23.25 0.73 2.63
N GLY A 180 24.25 0.26 1.89
CA GLY A 180 24.63 -1.16 1.86
C GLY A 180 25.04 -1.73 3.22
N ARG A 181 25.63 -0.92 4.12
CA ARG A 181 25.96 -1.34 5.49
C ARG A 181 24.71 -1.44 6.36
N VAL A 182 23.75 -0.51 6.21
CA VAL A 182 22.45 -0.56 6.90
C VAL A 182 21.71 -1.85 6.53
N ARG A 183 21.61 -2.14 5.23
CA ARG A 183 21.01 -3.37 4.72
C ARG A 183 21.70 -4.63 5.24
N ALA A 184 23.03 -4.69 5.19
CA ALA A 184 23.78 -5.81 5.73
C ALA A 184 23.52 -6.03 7.23
N ARG A 185 23.30 -4.96 8.01
CA ARG A 185 22.91 -5.06 9.42
C ARG A 185 21.51 -5.64 9.58
N GLN A 186 20.53 -5.19 8.78
CA GLN A 186 19.17 -5.74 8.80
C GLN A 186 19.15 -7.24 8.46
N GLU A 187 19.93 -7.65 7.46
CA GLU A 187 20.07 -9.06 7.07
C GLU A 187 20.72 -9.90 8.18
N ARG A 188 21.81 -9.41 8.78
CA ARG A 188 22.49 -10.07 9.91
C ARG A 188 21.60 -10.19 11.14
N ALA A 189 20.80 -9.16 11.42
CA ALA A 189 19.82 -9.15 12.50
C ALA A 189 18.60 -10.05 12.23
N ARG A 190 18.49 -10.64 11.02
CA ARG A 190 17.32 -11.40 10.57
C ARG A 190 16.02 -10.63 10.80
N TRP A 191 16.04 -9.34 10.49
CA TRP A 191 14.91 -8.45 10.76
C TRP A 191 13.57 -9.06 10.27
N PRO A 192 12.57 -9.27 11.15
CA PRO A 192 11.29 -9.84 10.76
C PRO A 192 10.52 -8.95 9.79
N VAL A 193 10.02 -9.55 8.72
CA VAL A 193 9.08 -8.95 7.77
C VAL A 193 7.90 -9.90 7.58
N LEU A 194 6.71 -9.40 7.88
CA LEU A 194 5.44 -10.06 7.68
C LEU A 194 4.78 -9.50 6.42
N HIS A 195 4.34 -10.38 5.53
CA HIS A 195 3.72 -10.00 4.28
C HIS A 195 2.19 -10.23 4.34
N GLY A 196 1.43 -9.13 4.21
CA GLY A 196 -0.02 -9.06 4.35
C GLY A 196 -0.81 -9.47 3.10
N PHE A 197 -0.37 -10.53 2.41
CA PHE A 197 -1.07 -11.11 1.27
C PHE A 197 -1.22 -12.63 1.41
N SER A 198 -2.15 -13.21 0.65
CA SER A 198 -2.50 -14.63 0.74
C SER A 198 -1.42 -15.54 0.14
N PRO A 199 -1.04 -16.62 0.84
CA PRO A 199 -0.15 -17.64 0.29
C PRO A 199 -0.77 -18.42 -0.89
N ALA A 200 -2.10 -18.37 -1.06
CA ALA A 200 -2.77 -18.96 -2.22
C ALA A 200 -2.58 -18.12 -3.49
N VAL A 201 -2.35 -16.81 -3.35
CA VAL A 201 -2.08 -15.90 -4.49
C VAL A 201 -0.59 -15.83 -4.78
N VAL A 202 0.22 -15.60 -3.73
CA VAL A 202 1.67 -15.59 -3.83
C VAL A 202 2.24 -16.51 -2.74
N PRO A 203 2.62 -17.75 -3.08
CA PRO A 203 3.27 -18.65 -2.14
C PRO A 203 4.58 -18.05 -1.63
N ARG A 204 4.90 -18.30 -0.35
CA ARG A 204 6.19 -17.91 0.23
C ARG A 204 7.33 -18.56 -0.56
N PRO A 205 8.25 -17.79 -1.18
CA PRO A 205 9.38 -18.37 -1.89
C PRO A 205 10.28 -19.22 -0.99
N ALA A 206 10.69 -20.38 -1.51
CA ALA A 206 11.55 -21.31 -0.77
C ALA A 206 12.96 -20.74 -0.48
N ASP A 207 13.43 -19.78 -1.29
CA ASP A 207 14.73 -19.12 -1.13
C ASP A 207 14.69 -17.87 -0.24
N TRP A 208 13.53 -17.53 0.33
CA TRP A 208 13.45 -16.54 1.40
C TRP A 208 13.97 -17.10 2.73
N ARG A 209 14.83 -16.32 3.38
CA ARG A 209 15.34 -16.66 4.72
C ARG A 209 14.21 -16.73 5.76
N PRO A 210 14.42 -17.43 6.90
CA PRO A 210 13.51 -17.35 8.04
C PRO A 210 13.26 -15.91 8.48
N GLY A 211 12.04 -15.62 8.94
CA GLY A 211 11.60 -14.28 9.33
C GLY A 211 11.14 -13.40 8.17
N LEU A 212 11.08 -13.93 6.94
CA LEU A 212 10.31 -13.36 5.84
C LEU A 212 9.08 -14.24 5.66
N GLU A 213 7.96 -13.83 6.25
CA GLU A 213 6.76 -14.66 6.33
C GLU A 213 5.62 -14.08 5.49
N VAL A 214 4.82 -14.96 4.88
CA VAL A 214 3.56 -14.61 4.22
C VAL A 214 2.44 -15.02 5.17
N VAL A 215 1.74 -14.03 5.74
CA VAL A 215 0.84 -14.25 6.90
C VAL A 215 -0.64 -14.17 6.56
N GLY A 216 -0.98 -14.02 5.28
CA GLY A 216 -2.36 -13.89 4.83
C GLY A 216 -2.76 -12.43 4.58
N ASN A 217 -3.92 -12.25 3.95
CA ASN A 217 -4.41 -10.93 3.55
C ASN A 217 -4.71 -10.05 4.76
N TRP A 218 -4.23 -8.82 4.73
CA TRP A 218 -4.72 -7.75 5.61
C TRP A 218 -5.79 -6.98 4.87
N TRP A 219 -7.04 -7.26 5.20
CA TRP A 219 -8.18 -6.54 4.65
C TRP A 219 -8.31 -5.17 5.34
N PRO A 220 -8.67 -4.09 4.63
CA PRO A 220 -9.02 -2.84 5.26
C PRO A 220 -10.12 -3.00 6.31
N HIS A 221 -10.09 -2.15 7.34
CA HIS A 221 -11.18 -2.09 8.30
C HIS A 221 -12.48 -1.66 7.60
N HIS A 222 -13.58 -2.32 7.95
CA HIS A 222 -14.94 -1.93 7.60
C HIS A 222 -15.77 -2.00 8.89
N ASP A 223 -16.72 -1.08 9.04
CA ASP A 223 -17.64 -1.13 10.17
C ASP A 223 -18.69 -2.24 9.88
N PRO A 224 -18.94 -3.18 10.79
CA PRO A 224 -20.05 -4.14 10.63
C PRO A 224 -21.43 -3.48 10.42
N ALA A 225 -21.59 -2.23 10.84
CA ALA A 225 -22.79 -1.42 10.60
C ALA A 225 -22.85 -0.83 9.18
N ASP A 226 -21.76 -0.87 8.40
CA ASP A 226 -21.73 -0.34 7.04
C ASP A 226 -22.79 -1.00 6.16
N ARG A 227 -23.42 -0.20 5.30
CA ARG A 227 -24.41 -0.64 4.32
C ARG A 227 -24.05 -0.08 2.95
N LEU A 228 -24.44 -0.82 1.92
CA LEU A 228 -24.38 -0.29 0.56
C LEU A 228 -25.38 0.89 0.45
N PRO A 229 -25.06 1.93 -0.34
CA PRO A 229 -26.03 2.98 -0.64
C PRO A 229 -27.33 2.40 -1.21
N PRO A 230 -28.52 2.94 -0.85
CA PRO A 230 -29.80 2.39 -1.30
C PRO A 230 -29.90 2.20 -2.81
N GLU A 231 -29.43 3.17 -3.59
CA GLU A 231 -29.42 3.09 -5.06
C GLU A 231 -28.61 1.89 -5.59
N LEU A 232 -27.47 1.59 -4.98
CA LEU A 232 -26.66 0.43 -5.33
C LEU A 232 -27.36 -0.86 -4.89
N ASP A 233 -27.98 -0.88 -3.71
CA ASP A 233 -28.72 -2.04 -3.23
C ASP A 233 -29.93 -2.38 -4.12
N ASP A 234 -30.68 -1.36 -4.53
CA ASP A 234 -31.81 -1.47 -5.45
C ASP A 234 -31.35 -1.99 -6.82
N PHE A 235 -30.27 -1.42 -7.38
CA PHE A 235 -29.71 -1.86 -8.66
C PHE A 235 -29.25 -3.33 -8.64
N LEU A 236 -28.56 -3.73 -7.57
CA LEU A 236 -28.13 -5.12 -7.36
C LEU A 236 -29.34 -6.07 -7.28
N SER A 237 -30.43 -5.64 -6.65
CA SER A 237 -31.64 -6.45 -6.44
C SER A 237 -32.58 -6.49 -7.65
N ALA A 238 -32.49 -5.53 -8.57
CA ALA A 238 -33.39 -5.39 -9.72
C ALA A 238 -33.15 -6.43 -10.85
N GLY A 239 -32.22 -7.37 -10.71
CA GLY A 239 -31.96 -8.35 -11.77
C GLY A 239 -30.74 -9.26 -11.53
N PRO A 240 -30.17 -9.88 -12.58
CA PRO A 240 -29.02 -10.79 -12.48
C PRO A 240 -27.72 -10.10 -12.00
N PRO A 241 -26.88 -10.71 -11.16
CA PRO A 241 -25.68 -10.08 -10.61
C PRO A 241 -24.84 -9.32 -11.67
N PRO A 242 -24.56 -8.01 -11.49
CA PRO A 242 -23.80 -7.24 -12.46
C PRO A 242 -22.31 -7.58 -12.41
N VAL A 243 -21.54 -7.12 -13.39
CA VAL A 243 -20.06 -7.12 -13.37
C VAL A 243 -19.56 -5.82 -12.77
N PHE A 244 -18.64 -5.89 -11.82
CA PHE A 244 -17.95 -4.73 -11.28
C PHE A 244 -16.78 -4.33 -12.19
N ILE A 245 -16.59 -3.04 -12.42
CA ILE A 245 -15.44 -2.49 -13.14
C ILE A 245 -14.91 -1.28 -12.36
N GLY A 246 -13.63 -1.34 -11.96
CA GLY A 246 -12.97 -0.23 -11.29
C GLY A 246 -11.45 -0.31 -11.42
N PHE A 247 -10.81 0.84 -11.65
CA PHE A 247 -9.35 0.94 -11.78
C PHE A 247 -8.65 1.48 -10.51
N GLY A 248 -9.43 1.72 -9.46
CA GLY A 248 -8.93 2.24 -8.18
C GLY A 248 -8.20 3.57 -8.31
N SER A 249 -7.03 3.67 -7.67
CA SER A 249 -6.19 4.88 -7.71
C SER A 249 -5.36 5.01 -8.99
N MET A 250 -5.43 4.04 -9.92
CA MET A 250 -4.80 4.17 -11.23
C MET A 250 -5.63 5.15 -12.05
N ALA A 251 -5.08 6.34 -12.30
CA ALA A 251 -5.61 7.19 -13.33
C ALA A 251 -5.25 6.56 -14.69
N GLY A 252 -6.20 6.46 -15.61
CA GLY A 252 -5.86 6.63 -17.02
C GLY A 252 -5.15 7.99 -17.20
N GLY A 253 -4.49 8.26 -18.33
CA GLY A 253 -3.95 9.60 -18.54
C GLY A 253 -5.02 10.66 -18.29
N GLU A 254 -4.63 11.85 -17.81
CA GLU A 254 -5.57 12.99 -17.71
C GLU A 254 -6.34 13.11 -19.05
N GLY A 255 -7.65 12.87 -19.03
CA GLY A 255 -8.51 12.85 -20.22
C GLY A 255 -8.98 11.47 -20.74
N ASP A 256 -8.48 10.36 -20.21
CA ASP A 256 -8.87 9.01 -20.69
C ASP A 256 -10.15 8.45 -20.03
N GLY A 257 -10.71 9.12 -19.02
CA GLY A 257 -11.85 8.64 -18.24
C GLY A 257 -13.11 8.37 -19.08
N GLU A 258 -13.43 9.28 -20.00
CA GLU A 258 -14.56 9.15 -20.92
C GLU A 258 -14.37 7.94 -21.84
N ARG A 259 -13.21 7.86 -22.50
CA ARG A 259 -12.86 6.72 -23.37
C ARG A 259 -12.87 5.38 -22.63
N LEU A 260 -12.32 5.32 -21.41
CA LEU A 260 -12.34 4.11 -20.60
C LEU A 260 -13.77 3.73 -20.19
N SER A 261 -14.62 4.71 -19.90
CA SER A 261 -16.04 4.49 -19.60
C SER A 261 -16.78 3.96 -20.82
N GLU A 262 -16.56 4.53 -22.01
CA GLU A 262 -17.13 4.06 -23.27
C GLU A 262 -16.74 2.61 -23.57
N ILE A 263 -15.46 2.27 -23.40
CA ILE A 263 -14.96 0.91 -23.59
C ILE A 263 -15.62 -0.05 -22.60
N ALA A 264 -15.69 0.33 -21.31
CA ALA A 264 -16.30 -0.50 -20.28
C ALA A 264 -17.79 -0.77 -20.56
N VAL A 265 -18.56 0.28 -20.88
CA VAL A 265 -19.99 0.18 -21.20
C VAL A 265 -20.20 -0.63 -22.48
N SER A 266 -19.40 -0.39 -23.52
CA SER A 266 -19.49 -1.14 -24.77
C SER A 266 -19.22 -2.63 -24.56
N ALA A 267 -18.22 -2.97 -23.73
CA ALA A 267 -17.90 -4.36 -23.40
C ALA A 267 -19.04 -5.05 -22.62
N LEU A 268 -19.62 -4.37 -21.62
CA LEU A 268 -20.77 -4.86 -20.86
C LEU A 268 -21.97 -5.14 -21.76
N ARG A 269 -22.32 -4.17 -22.64
CA ARG A 269 -23.45 -4.30 -23.57
C ARG A 269 -23.23 -5.40 -24.61
N THR A 270 -22.02 -5.49 -25.16
CA THR A 270 -21.66 -6.57 -26.09
C THR A 270 -21.78 -7.95 -25.42
N ALA A 271 -21.45 -8.04 -24.13
CA ALA A 271 -21.63 -9.26 -23.34
C ALA A 271 -23.07 -9.49 -22.87
N GLY A 272 -23.98 -8.53 -23.03
CA GLY A 272 -25.34 -8.59 -22.50
C GLY A 272 -25.41 -8.58 -20.96
N LEU A 273 -24.43 -7.94 -20.31
CA LEU A 273 -24.28 -7.92 -18.85
C LEU A 273 -24.59 -6.53 -18.28
N ARG A 274 -25.17 -6.52 -17.08
CA ARG A 274 -25.29 -5.30 -16.26
C ARG A 274 -23.95 -4.96 -15.62
N GLY A 275 -23.69 -3.69 -15.35
CA GLY A 275 -22.41 -3.22 -14.81
C GLY A 275 -22.52 -2.30 -13.60
N VAL A 276 -21.53 -2.39 -12.70
CA VAL A 276 -21.27 -1.40 -11.66
C VAL A 276 -19.90 -0.78 -11.93
N LEU A 277 -19.86 0.51 -12.27
CA LEU A 277 -18.64 1.27 -12.53
C LEU A 277 -18.22 2.02 -11.27
N GLN A 278 -17.07 1.72 -10.69
CA GLN A 278 -16.50 2.55 -9.64
C GLN A 278 -15.70 3.70 -10.26
N SER A 279 -16.14 4.94 -10.04
CA SER A 279 -15.57 6.12 -10.70
C SER A 279 -14.05 6.22 -10.50
N GLY A 280 -13.60 6.01 -9.26
CA GLY A 280 -12.19 5.98 -8.89
C GLY A 280 -11.44 7.25 -9.34
N ARG A 281 -10.12 7.15 -9.50
CA ARG A 281 -9.31 8.28 -9.98
C ARG A 281 -9.42 8.50 -11.49
N ALA A 282 -9.77 7.45 -12.22
CA ALA A 282 -9.98 7.52 -13.66
C ALA A 282 -11.23 8.33 -14.03
N GLY A 283 -12.11 8.66 -13.07
CA GLY A 283 -13.32 9.42 -13.32
C GLY A 283 -14.30 8.66 -14.20
N LEU A 284 -14.41 7.33 -14.02
CA LEU A 284 -15.37 6.54 -14.79
C LEU A 284 -16.77 7.05 -14.51
N ALA A 285 -17.54 7.24 -15.59
CA ALA A 285 -18.90 7.69 -15.50
C ALA A 285 -19.71 7.16 -16.68
N ALA A 286 -20.82 6.52 -16.37
CA ALA A 286 -21.86 6.19 -17.32
C ALA A 286 -23.22 6.22 -16.63
N SER A 287 -24.26 6.38 -17.45
CA SER A 287 -25.66 6.30 -17.02
C SER A 287 -26.44 5.39 -17.96
N GLY A 288 -27.37 4.62 -17.40
CA GLY A 288 -28.26 3.71 -18.12
C GLY A 288 -28.91 2.70 -17.18
N ASP A 289 -29.99 2.07 -17.62
CA ASP A 289 -30.71 1.07 -16.81
C ASP A 289 -29.87 -0.19 -16.54
N ASP A 290 -28.87 -0.43 -17.39
CA ASP A 290 -27.95 -1.57 -17.33
C ASP A 290 -26.63 -1.26 -16.61
N VAL A 291 -26.34 0.00 -16.27
CA VAL A 291 -25.05 0.42 -15.71
C VAL A 291 -25.23 1.48 -14.62
N LEU A 292 -24.72 1.17 -13.42
CA LEU A 292 -24.69 2.11 -12.30
C LEU A 292 -23.25 2.59 -12.02
N THR A 293 -23.04 3.91 -11.99
CA THR A 293 -21.77 4.48 -11.52
C THR A 293 -21.83 4.74 -10.02
N ILE A 294 -20.82 4.29 -9.27
CA ILE A 294 -20.72 4.45 -7.83
C ILE A 294 -19.42 5.14 -7.39
N GLY A 295 -19.50 5.75 -6.21
CA GLY A 295 -18.33 6.21 -5.46
C GLY A 295 -17.61 5.07 -4.74
N GLU A 296 -16.88 5.41 -3.69
CA GLU A 296 -16.23 4.42 -2.83
C GLU A 296 -17.26 3.70 -1.94
N VAL A 297 -17.25 2.37 -1.96
CA VAL A 297 -18.08 1.51 -1.10
C VAL A 297 -17.24 0.34 -0.58
N PRO A 298 -17.57 -0.26 0.58
CA PRO A 298 -16.88 -1.43 1.07
C PRO A 298 -17.01 -2.61 0.10
N HIS A 299 -15.90 -3.01 -0.54
CA HIS A 299 -15.88 -4.15 -1.47
C HIS A 299 -16.29 -5.47 -0.81
N ALA A 300 -16.10 -5.62 0.50
CA ALA A 300 -16.57 -6.78 1.25
C ALA A 300 -18.10 -6.96 1.19
N LEU A 301 -18.86 -5.88 1.03
CA LEU A 301 -20.32 -5.91 0.90
C LEU A 301 -20.77 -6.05 -0.57
N LEU A 302 -20.01 -5.46 -1.50
CA LEU A 302 -20.33 -5.46 -2.92
C LEU A 302 -19.92 -6.76 -3.65
N PHE A 303 -18.68 -7.21 -3.48
CA PHE A 303 -18.11 -8.30 -4.27
C PHE A 303 -18.82 -9.65 -4.15
N PRO A 304 -19.42 -10.02 -2.99
CA PRO A 304 -20.25 -11.22 -2.92
C PRO A 304 -21.53 -11.16 -3.78
N ARG A 305 -21.93 -9.99 -4.27
CA ARG A 305 -23.19 -9.74 -5.00
C ARG A 305 -23.00 -9.42 -6.49
N VAL A 306 -21.78 -9.48 -6.99
CA VAL A 306 -21.45 -9.27 -8.40
C VAL A 306 -21.03 -10.59 -9.04
N ALA A 307 -21.21 -10.71 -10.36
CA ALA A 307 -20.83 -11.90 -11.12
C ALA A 307 -19.30 -12.00 -11.31
N ALA A 308 -18.63 -10.86 -11.43
CA ALA A 308 -17.19 -10.76 -11.64
C ALA A 308 -16.66 -9.37 -11.18
N VAL A 309 -15.34 -9.31 -10.97
CA VAL A 309 -14.56 -8.11 -10.60
C VAL A 309 -13.42 -7.95 -11.62
#